data_AF-A0A645GVV3-F1
#
_entry.id   AF-A0A645GVV3-F1
#
_cell.length_a   1.000
_cell.length_b   1.000
_cell.length_c   1.000
_cell.angle_alpha   90.00
_cell.angle_beta   90.00
_cell.angle_gamma   90.00
#
_symmetry.space_group_name_H-M   'P 1'
#
loop_
_entity.id
_entity.type
_entity.pdbx_description
1 polymer ?
#
loop_
_entity_poly.entity_id
_entity_poly.type
_entity_poly.pdbx_seq_one_letter_code
_entity_poly.pdbx_strand_id
1 'polypeptide(L)'
;MPKENVERAIKKATDKEATDYKEMVYGGYGPYGIAIVIETATDNPTRTVANIRSYFNKQGGSLGTTGSLEFLFDHKCVFRIAEKEGVSHEDLELELIDYGVDEVEVDEGEIILYGDFKSYSEIQSYLEENGFEIHSAEFERIPNDTKALNEEQRAQIEKLLEKFEDDDDVQNVFHNMEEE
;
A
#
# COMPACT_ATOMS: atom_id res chain seq x y z
N MET A 1 10.04 12.27 10.66
CA MET A 1 9.88 13.69 10.25
C MET A 1 10.04 14.64 11.44
N PRO A 2 10.59 15.86 11.27
CA PRO A 2 10.63 16.87 12.34
C PRO A 2 9.23 17.32 12.78
N LYS A 3 9.02 17.51 14.08
CA LYS A 3 7.73 17.91 14.68
C LYS A 3 7.14 19.19 14.04
N GLU A 4 7.98 20.17 13.73
CA GLU A 4 7.57 21.42 13.08
C GLU A 4 6.97 21.19 11.67
N ASN A 5 7.46 20.21 10.92
CA ASN A 5 6.90 19.86 9.62
C ASN A 5 5.50 19.24 9.76
N VAL A 6 5.29 18.42 10.79
CA VAL A 6 3.97 17.82 11.10
C VAL A 6 2.97 18.90 11.49
N GLU A 7 3.34 19.80 12.41
CA GLU A 7 2.48 20.91 12.84
C GLU A 7 2.13 21.86 11.68
N ARG A 8 3.11 22.13 10.79
CA ARG A 8 2.87 22.93 9.58
C ARG A 8 1.91 22.24 8.61
N ALA A 9 2.03 20.93 8.42
CA ALA A 9 1.12 20.15 7.59
C ALA A 9 -0.32 20.17 8.14
N ILE A 10 -0.48 19.94 9.46
CA ILE A 10 -1.78 20.01 10.14
C ILE A 10 -2.41 21.40 9.98
N LYS A 11 -1.63 22.46 10.20
CA LYS A 11 -2.11 23.84 10.05
C LYS A 11 -2.55 24.14 8.61
N LYS A 12 -1.80 23.65 7.61
CA LYS A 12 -2.14 23.82 6.20
C LYS A 12 -3.43 23.07 5.82
N ALA A 13 -3.65 21.88 6.37
CA ALA A 13 -4.84 21.07 6.11
C ALA A 13 -6.12 21.62 6.77
N THR A 14 -5.99 22.38 7.86
CA THR A 14 -7.12 22.93 8.64
C THR A 14 -7.45 24.39 8.28
N ASP A 15 -6.69 25.00 7.36
CA ASP A 15 -6.96 26.35 6.86
C ASP A 15 -8.19 26.35 5.95
N LYS A 16 -8.95 27.44 5.92
CA LYS A 16 -10.17 27.56 5.11
C LYS A 16 -9.88 27.70 3.61
N GLU A 17 -8.66 28.09 3.27
CA GLU A 17 -8.15 28.12 1.89
C GLU A 17 -7.33 26.86 1.55
N ALA A 18 -7.35 25.83 2.42
CA ALA A 18 -6.69 24.58 2.15
C ALA A 18 -7.22 23.98 0.85
N THR A 19 -6.30 23.62 -0.03
CA THR A 19 -6.62 22.85 -1.22
C THR A 19 -7.20 21.50 -0.80
N ASP A 20 -8.40 21.19 -1.28
CA ASP A 20 -9.09 19.92 -1.00
C ASP A 20 -8.40 18.79 -1.77
N TYR A 21 -7.63 17.96 -1.06
CA TYR A 21 -7.04 16.76 -1.62
C TYR A 21 -8.04 15.62 -1.56
N LYS A 22 -8.15 14.88 -2.66
CA LYS A 22 -9.01 13.71 -2.80
C LYS A 22 -8.15 12.48 -2.98
N GLU A 23 -8.46 11.46 -2.21
CA GLU A 23 -7.90 10.14 -2.39
C GLU A 23 -8.63 9.44 -3.52
N MET A 24 -7.88 9.00 -4.53
CA MET A 24 -8.42 8.29 -5.68
C MET A 24 -7.60 7.03 -5.92
N VAL A 25 -8.29 5.91 -6.17
CA VAL A 25 -7.66 4.64 -6.55
C VAL A 25 -7.92 4.38 -8.03
N TYR A 26 -6.85 4.16 -8.77
CA TYR A 26 -6.87 3.80 -10.18
C TYR A 26 -6.35 2.38 -10.36
N GLY A 27 -6.89 1.67 -11.35
CA GLY A 27 -6.46 0.31 -11.65
C GLY A 27 -6.38 0.10 -13.15
N GLY A 28 -5.33 -0.58 -13.59
CA GLY A 28 -5.12 -0.91 -15.00
C GLY A 28 -4.21 -2.11 -15.19
N TYR A 29 -4.06 -2.50 -16.45
CA TYR A 29 -3.13 -3.56 -16.82
C TYR A 29 -1.94 -2.96 -17.56
N GLY A 30 -0.74 -3.22 -17.06
CA GLY A 30 0.50 -3.00 -17.79
C GLY A 30 0.67 -4.02 -18.93
N PRO A 31 1.79 -3.93 -19.67
CA PRO A 31 2.23 -4.98 -20.58
C PRO A 31 2.18 -6.38 -19.95
N TYR A 32 2.05 -7.40 -20.79
CA TYR A 32 2.02 -8.81 -20.36
C TYR A 32 0.87 -9.15 -19.38
N GLY A 33 -0.08 -8.23 -19.18
CA GLY A 33 -1.23 -8.42 -18.31
C GLY A 33 -0.89 -8.33 -16.83
N ILE A 34 0.16 -7.62 -16.44
CA ILE A 34 0.42 -7.27 -15.04
C ILE A 34 -0.67 -6.32 -14.55
N ALA A 35 -1.38 -6.71 -13.50
CA ALA A 35 -2.35 -5.84 -12.84
C ALA A 35 -1.60 -4.82 -11.98
N ILE A 36 -1.99 -3.55 -12.06
CA ILE A 36 -1.36 -2.45 -11.33
C ILE A 36 -2.45 -1.58 -10.69
N VAL A 37 -2.35 -1.37 -9.38
CA VAL A 37 -3.20 -0.47 -8.60
C VAL A 37 -2.37 0.75 -8.20
N ILE A 38 -2.92 1.94 -8.41
CA ILE A 38 -2.27 3.22 -8.10
C ILE A 38 -3.17 3.98 -7.13
N GLU A 39 -2.64 4.29 -5.96
CA GLU A 39 -3.31 5.12 -4.96
C GLU A 39 -2.75 6.53 -5.04
N THR A 40 -3.63 7.53 -5.00
CA THR A 40 -3.27 8.93 -5.22
C THR A 40 -3.94 9.83 -4.20
N ALA A 41 -3.29 10.95 -3.89
CA ALA A 41 -3.86 12.04 -3.12
C ALA A 41 -3.68 13.32 -3.96
N THR A 42 -4.77 13.86 -4.50
CA THR A 42 -4.68 14.94 -5.49
C THR A 42 -5.72 16.05 -5.30
N ASP A 43 -5.33 17.28 -5.62
CA ASP A 43 -6.24 18.41 -5.74
C ASP A 43 -6.97 18.49 -7.09
N ASN A 44 -6.59 17.67 -8.07
CA ASN A 44 -7.14 17.70 -9.41
C ASN A 44 -7.25 16.30 -10.02
N PRO A 45 -8.33 15.54 -9.71
CA PRO A 45 -8.52 14.18 -10.22
C PRO A 45 -8.54 14.08 -11.75
N THR A 46 -8.88 15.16 -12.46
CA THR A 46 -8.88 15.18 -13.94
C THR A 46 -7.46 15.21 -14.50
N ARG A 47 -6.54 15.95 -13.87
CA ARG A 47 -5.11 15.95 -14.22
C ARG A 47 -4.50 14.58 -13.93
N THR A 48 -4.69 14.07 -12.73
CA THR A 48 -4.10 12.81 -12.26
C THR A 48 -4.53 11.63 -13.12
N VAL A 49 -5.83 11.48 -13.40
CA VAL A 49 -6.30 10.39 -14.28
C VAL A 49 -5.76 10.52 -15.71
N ALA A 50 -5.53 11.74 -16.20
CA ALA A 50 -4.96 11.96 -17.53
C ALA A 50 -3.47 11.58 -17.57
N ASN A 51 -2.70 11.91 -16.53
CA ASN A 51 -1.31 11.51 -16.36
C ASN A 51 -1.18 9.99 -16.30
N ILE A 52 -1.90 9.35 -15.37
CA ILE A 52 -1.90 7.88 -15.19
C ILE A 52 -2.24 7.16 -16.50
N ARG A 53 -3.30 7.61 -17.19
CA ARG A 53 -3.66 7.05 -18.51
C ARG A 53 -2.54 7.24 -19.53
N SER A 54 -1.85 8.38 -19.52
CA SER A 54 -0.71 8.64 -20.41
C SER A 54 0.44 7.66 -20.16
N TYR A 55 0.77 7.38 -18.89
CA TYR A 55 1.84 6.46 -18.52
C TYR A 55 1.55 5.03 -18.99
N PHE A 56 0.34 4.51 -18.70
CA PHE A 56 -0.10 3.22 -19.25
C PHE A 56 0.03 3.17 -20.76
N ASN A 57 -0.55 4.14 -21.48
CA ASN A 57 -0.56 4.15 -22.94
C ASN A 57 0.84 4.20 -23.56
N LYS A 58 1.77 4.95 -22.95
CA LYS A 58 3.16 5.08 -23.44
C LYS A 58 3.95 3.78 -23.30
N GLN A 59 3.62 2.96 -22.30
CA GLN A 59 4.32 1.71 -22.04
C GLN A 59 3.60 0.46 -22.56
N GLY A 60 2.46 0.62 -23.25
CA GLY A 60 1.70 -0.50 -23.84
C GLY A 60 0.70 -1.17 -22.89
N GLY A 61 0.33 -0.50 -21.80
CA GLY A 61 -0.76 -0.89 -20.91
C GLY A 61 -2.05 -0.12 -21.19
N SER A 62 -3.06 -0.34 -20.35
CA SER A 62 -4.32 0.41 -20.38
C SER A 62 -4.90 0.62 -18.99
N LEU A 63 -5.42 1.82 -18.75
CA LEU A 63 -6.17 2.15 -17.55
C LEU A 63 -7.57 1.51 -17.64
N GLY A 64 -7.94 0.75 -16.61
CA GLY A 64 -9.24 0.11 -16.47
C GLY A 64 -10.31 1.05 -15.90
N THR A 65 -11.47 0.49 -15.60
CA THR A 65 -12.51 1.19 -14.84
C THR A 65 -12.17 1.16 -13.35
N THR A 66 -12.54 2.21 -12.62
CA THR A 66 -12.43 2.22 -11.15
C THR A 66 -13.07 0.96 -10.56
N GLY A 67 -12.39 0.33 -9.60
CA GLY A 67 -12.81 -0.91 -8.95
C GLY A 67 -12.54 -2.20 -9.74
N SER A 68 -12.06 -2.13 -11.00
CA SER A 68 -11.86 -3.32 -11.84
C SER A 68 -10.80 -4.30 -11.37
N LEU A 69 -9.94 -3.90 -10.42
CA LEU A 69 -8.89 -4.75 -9.86
C LEU A 69 -9.08 -5.03 -8.37
N GLU A 70 -10.15 -4.56 -7.74
CA GLU A 70 -10.37 -4.73 -6.28
C GLU A 70 -10.40 -6.19 -5.85
N PHE A 71 -10.81 -7.11 -6.73
CA PHE A 71 -10.86 -8.55 -6.43
C PHE A 71 -9.54 -9.28 -6.69
N LEU A 72 -8.55 -8.62 -7.30
CA LEU A 72 -7.25 -9.20 -7.58
C LEU A 72 -6.24 -8.94 -6.47
N PHE A 73 -6.55 -8.04 -5.56
CA PHE A 73 -5.69 -7.66 -4.45
C PHE A 73 -6.47 -7.66 -3.15
N ASP A 74 -5.94 -8.30 -2.13
CA ASP A 74 -6.41 -8.15 -0.77
C ASP A 74 -5.91 -6.83 -0.21
N HIS A 75 -6.81 -6.06 0.41
CA HIS A 75 -6.47 -4.79 1.06
C HIS A 75 -6.22 -5.05 2.54
N LYS A 76 -4.95 -5.01 2.93
CA LYS A 76 -4.48 -5.45 4.24
C LYS A 76 -3.90 -4.27 5.00
N CYS A 77 -4.02 -4.32 6.32
CA CYS A 77 -3.12 -3.58 7.20
C CYS A 77 -1.92 -4.46 7.53
N VAL A 78 -0.73 -3.86 7.49
CA VAL A 78 0.54 -4.54 7.73
C VAL A 78 1.25 -3.82 8.86
N PHE A 79 1.47 -4.52 9.98
CA PHE A 79 2.20 -3.99 11.12
C PHE A 79 3.56 -4.66 11.21
N ARG A 80 4.61 -3.86 11.33
CA ARG A 80 5.96 -4.33 11.67
C ARG A 80 6.23 -3.99 13.12
N ILE A 81 6.50 -5.01 13.94
CA ILE A 81 6.73 -4.84 15.38
C ILE A 81 8.04 -5.51 15.80
N ALA A 82 8.64 -4.97 16.86
CA ALA A 82 9.78 -5.62 17.51
C ALA A 82 9.36 -6.93 18.18
N GLU A 83 10.28 -7.90 18.19
CA GLU A 83 10.13 -9.07 19.07
C GLU A 83 10.04 -8.64 20.54
N LYS A 84 9.20 -9.34 21.29
CA LYS A 84 9.00 -9.08 22.72
C LYS A 84 9.44 -10.28 23.54
N GLU A 85 10.38 -10.05 24.46
CA GLU A 85 10.92 -11.12 25.31
C GLU A 85 9.81 -11.85 26.08
N GLY A 86 9.81 -13.18 26.00
CA GLY A 86 8.84 -14.03 26.70
C GLY A 86 7.49 -14.18 26.00
N VAL A 87 7.30 -13.61 24.80
CA VAL A 87 6.15 -13.87 23.93
C VAL A 87 6.60 -14.84 22.83
N SER A 88 5.88 -15.95 22.68
CA SER A 88 6.13 -16.87 21.56
C SER A 88 5.35 -16.40 20.32
N HIS A 89 5.90 -16.62 19.13
CA HIS A 89 5.24 -16.21 17.88
C HIS A 89 3.93 -17.00 17.65
N GLU A 90 3.92 -18.28 18.00
CA GLU A 90 2.73 -19.13 17.92
C GLU A 90 1.61 -18.63 18.85
N ASP A 91 1.93 -18.27 20.09
CA ASP A 91 0.93 -17.73 21.03
C ASP A 91 0.43 -16.36 20.58
N LEU A 92 1.32 -15.51 20.04
CA LEU A 92 0.97 -14.20 19.52
C LEU A 92 0.03 -14.30 18.32
N GLU A 93 0.31 -15.19 17.37
CA GLU A 93 -0.56 -15.47 16.23
C GLU A 93 -1.95 -15.94 16.70
N LEU A 94 -1.99 -16.93 17.60
CA LEU A 94 -3.24 -17.45 18.16
C LEU A 94 -4.09 -16.36 18.85
N GLU A 95 -3.45 -15.42 19.54
CA GLU A 95 -4.14 -14.31 20.21
C GLU A 95 -4.61 -13.24 19.22
N LEU A 96 -3.79 -12.91 18.22
CA LEU A 96 -4.07 -11.85 17.25
C LEU A 96 -5.15 -12.19 16.23
N ILE A 97 -5.47 -13.49 16.04
CA ILE A 97 -6.62 -13.92 15.24
C ILE A 97 -7.92 -13.26 15.72
N ASP A 98 -8.11 -13.11 17.03
CA ASP A 98 -9.32 -12.49 17.60
C ASP A 98 -9.40 -10.97 17.30
N TYR A 99 -8.28 -10.36 16.88
CA TYR A 99 -8.18 -8.95 16.49
C TYR A 99 -8.11 -8.77 14.96
N GLY A 100 -8.24 -9.86 14.19
CA GLY A 100 -8.31 -9.82 12.74
C GLY A 100 -6.97 -9.91 12.01
N VAL A 101 -5.90 -10.36 12.70
CA VAL A 101 -4.67 -10.82 12.03
C VAL A 101 -4.92 -12.20 11.44
N ASP A 102 -4.55 -12.38 10.19
CA ASP A 102 -4.70 -13.66 9.48
C ASP A 102 -3.37 -14.28 9.05
N GLU A 103 -2.27 -13.53 9.11
CA GLU A 103 -0.94 -14.04 8.83
C GLU A 103 0.12 -13.33 9.69
N VAL A 104 1.08 -14.11 10.18
CA VAL A 104 2.22 -13.64 10.97
C VAL A 104 3.50 -14.19 10.36
N GLU A 105 4.39 -13.29 9.97
CA GLU A 105 5.71 -13.63 9.45
C GLU A 105 6.81 -13.09 10.38
N VAL A 106 7.99 -13.69 10.29
CA VAL A 106 9.18 -13.23 11.00
C VAL A 106 10.25 -12.99 9.96
N ASP A 107 10.70 -11.75 9.86
CA ASP A 107 11.71 -11.34 8.88
C ASP A 107 12.73 -10.41 9.53
N GLU A 108 14.00 -10.66 9.28
CA GLU A 108 15.15 -9.89 9.81
C GLU A 108 15.11 -9.53 11.32
N GLY A 109 14.39 -10.29 12.15
CA GLY A 109 14.24 -10.03 13.60
C GLY A 109 13.07 -9.10 13.97
N GLU A 110 12.16 -8.87 13.02
CA GLU A 110 10.87 -8.22 13.22
C GLU A 110 9.74 -9.23 13.02
N ILE A 111 8.60 -8.96 13.66
CA ILE A 111 7.36 -9.69 13.42
C ILE A 111 6.49 -8.84 12.50
N ILE A 112 6.06 -9.41 11.39
CA ILE A 112 5.16 -8.79 10.42
C ILE A 112 3.78 -9.39 10.58
N LEU A 113 2.79 -8.56 10.84
CA LEU A 113 1.39 -8.96 11.04
C LEU A 113 0.56 -8.45 9.89
N TYR A 114 -0.19 -9.35 9.24
CA TYR A 114 -1.15 -9.00 8.20
C TYR A 114 -2.57 -9.21 8.71
N GLY A 115 -3.43 -8.23 8.50
CA GLY A 115 -4.84 -8.33 8.84
C GLY A 115 -5.73 -7.57 7.88
N ASP A 116 -7.04 -7.81 7.93
CA ASP A 116 -8.00 -7.06 7.11
C ASP A 116 -7.87 -5.56 7.37
N PHE A 117 -7.96 -4.73 6.33
CA PHE A 117 -7.90 -3.27 6.45
C PHE A 117 -8.80 -2.70 7.56
N LYS A 118 -9.98 -3.29 7.79
CA LYS A 118 -10.94 -2.84 8.81
C LYS A 118 -10.49 -3.14 10.25
N SER A 119 -9.59 -4.10 10.41
CA SER A 119 -9.06 -4.56 11.70
C SER A 119 -7.91 -3.70 12.22
N TYR A 120 -7.41 -2.75 11.42
CA TYR A 120 -6.30 -1.86 11.77
C TYR A 120 -6.43 -1.28 13.19
N SER A 121 -7.60 -0.73 13.54
CA SER A 121 -7.79 -0.08 14.84
C SER A 121 -7.75 -1.07 16.01
N GLU A 122 -8.22 -2.29 15.82
CA GLU A 122 -8.26 -3.33 16.86
C GLU A 122 -6.85 -3.88 17.09
N ILE A 123 -6.12 -4.17 16.00
CA ILE A 123 -4.74 -4.63 16.03
C ILE A 123 -3.83 -3.58 16.68
N GLN A 124 -3.90 -2.31 16.23
CA GLN A 124 -3.09 -1.24 16.79
C GLN A 124 -3.32 -1.08 18.30
N SER A 125 -4.59 -1.06 18.73
CA SER A 125 -4.93 -0.88 20.14
C SER A 125 -4.38 -2.02 20.99
N TYR A 126 -4.54 -3.27 20.53
CA TYR A 126 -3.99 -4.43 21.22
C TYR A 126 -2.47 -4.35 21.38
N LEU A 127 -1.76 -4.01 20.31
CA LEU A 127 -0.29 -3.90 20.32
C LEU A 127 0.18 -2.84 21.32
N GLU A 128 -0.44 -1.66 21.31
CA GLU A 128 -0.12 -0.55 22.21
C GLU A 128 -0.44 -0.89 23.68
N GLU A 129 -1.62 -1.46 23.95
CA GLU A 129 -2.06 -1.83 25.31
C GLU A 129 -1.18 -2.92 25.93
N ASN A 130 -0.67 -3.83 25.09
CA ASN A 130 0.24 -4.89 25.51
C ASN A 130 1.72 -4.48 25.43
N GLY A 131 2.02 -3.22 25.07
CA GLY A 131 3.38 -2.69 25.09
C GLY A 131 4.31 -3.30 24.04
N PHE A 132 3.79 -3.66 22.88
CA PHE A 132 4.61 -3.94 21.70
C PHE A 132 5.16 -2.63 21.12
N GLU A 133 6.39 -2.67 20.63
CA GLU A 133 6.98 -1.56 19.88
C GLU A 133 6.61 -1.70 18.41
N ILE A 134 5.77 -0.78 17.92
CA ILE A 134 5.36 -0.74 16.52
C ILE A 134 6.38 0.11 15.75
N HIS A 135 7.08 -0.53 14.81
CA HIS A 135 8.02 0.16 13.91
C HIS A 135 7.28 0.84 12.76
N SER A 136 6.33 0.15 12.15
CA SER A 136 5.44 0.71 11.12
C SER A 136 4.06 0.07 11.14
N ALA A 137 3.10 0.79 10.58
CA ALA A 137 1.74 0.34 10.34
C ALA A 137 1.29 0.94 9.00
N GLU A 138 1.11 0.10 8.00
CA GLU A 138 0.90 0.49 6.61
C GLU A 138 -0.34 -0.21 6.03
N PHE A 139 -0.86 0.35 4.94
CA PHE A 139 -1.93 -0.28 4.18
C PHE A 139 -1.36 -0.75 2.86
N GLU A 140 -1.49 -2.05 2.61
CA GLU A 140 -0.92 -2.69 1.44
C GLU A 140 -2.00 -3.38 0.61
N ARG A 141 -1.72 -3.52 -0.68
CA ARG A 141 -2.52 -4.33 -1.60
C ARG A 141 -1.72 -5.56 -2.01
N ILE A 142 -2.06 -6.69 -1.42
CA ILE A 142 -1.37 -7.96 -1.66
C ILE A 142 -2.04 -8.68 -2.84
N PRO A 143 -1.33 -9.00 -3.93
CA PRO A 143 -1.93 -9.67 -5.07
C PRO A 143 -2.32 -11.12 -4.74
N ASN A 144 -3.52 -11.53 -5.17
CA ASN A 144 -4.03 -12.90 -4.97
C ASN A 144 -3.32 -13.95 -5.86
N ASP A 145 -2.64 -13.50 -6.92
CA ASP A 145 -1.88 -14.32 -7.86
C ASP A 145 -0.77 -13.46 -8.47
N THR A 146 0.44 -14.02 -8.57
CA THR A 146 1.61 -13.35 -9.13
C THR A 146 1.96 -13.88 -10.53
N LYS A 147 2.64 -13.04 -11.31
CA LYS A 147 3.07 -13.38 -12.67
C LYS A 147 4.57 -13.23 -12.85
N ALA A 148 5.21 -14.36 -13.16
CA ALA A 148 6.60 -14.41 -13.59
C ALA A 148 6.78 -13.71 -14.94
N LEU A 149 7.80 -12.86 -15.03
CA LEU A 149 8.28 -12.25 -16.27
C LEU A 149 9.77 -12.53 -16.44
N ASN A 150 10.23 -12.57 -17.70
CA ASN A 150 11.67 -12.59 -17.95
C ASN A 150 12.29 -11.19 -17.72
N GLU A 151 13.63 -11.10 -17.66
CA GLU A 151 14.36 -9.86 -17.40
C GLU A 151 13.96 -8.69 -18.33
N GLU A 152 13.80 -8.96 -19.63
CA GLU A 152 13.42 -7.92 -20.61
C GLU A 152 12.00 -7.40 -20.36
N GLN A 153 11.07 -8.30 -20.05
CA GLN A 153 9.69 -7.99 -19.74
C GLN A 153 9.59 -7.22 -18.41
N ARG A 154 10.32 -7.67 -17.38
CA ARG A 154 10.40 -7.01 -16.07
C ARG A 154 10.89 -5.56 -16.22
N ALA A 155 12.00 -5.36 -16.96
CA ALA A 155 12.55 -4.03 -17.21
C ALA A 155 11.58 -3.08 -17.95
N GLN A 156 10.62 -3.61 -18.72
CA GLN A 156 9.56 -2.78 -19.31
C GLN A 156 8.49 -2.38 -18.28
N ILE A 157 8.12 -3.29 -17.37
CA ILE A 157 7.18 -3.00 -16.28
C ILE A 157 7.78 -2.01 -15.29
N GLU A 158 9.04 -2.19 -14.88
CA GLU A 158 9.75 -1.29 -13.97
C GLU A 158 9.75 0.15 -14.49
N LYS A 159 10.03 0.37 -15.79
CA LYS A 159 9.92 1.70 -16.42
C LYS A 159 8.52 2.30 -16.40
N LEU A 160 7.48 1.49 -16.29
CA LEU A 160 6.10 1.96 -16.11
C LEU A 160 5.86 2.33 -14.64
N LEU A 161 6.31 1.50 -13.71
CA LEU A 161 6.20 1.74 -12.26
C LEU A 161 6.93 3.02 -11.85
N GLU A 162 8.17 3.22 -12.31
CA GLU A 162 8.94 4.44 -12.11
C GLU A 162 8.17 5.69 -12.56
N LYS A 163 7.39 5.61 -13.65
CA LYS A 163 6.60 6.75 -14.15
C LYS A 163 5.41 7.09 -13.25
N PHE A 164 4.87 6.10 -12.54
CA PHE A 164 3.85 6.34 -11.53
C PHE A 164 4.48 6.91 -10.26
N GLU A 165 5.58 6.34 -9.79
CA GLU A 165 6.30 6.81 -8.59
C GLU A 165 6.88 8.23 -8.75
N ASP A 166 7.24 8.63 -9.97
CA ASP A 166 7.69 9.98 -10.31
C ASP A 166 6.54 11.04 -10.29
N ASP A 167 5.27 10.63 -10.21
CA ASP A 167 4.12 11.56 -10.26
C ASP A 167 3.75 12.05 -8.86
N ASP A 168 3.78 13.38 -8.66
CA ASP A 168 3.54 14.02 -7.35
C ASP A 168 2.16 13.68 -6.73
N ASP A 169 1.17 13.28 -7.54
CA ASP A 169 -0.16 12.91 -7.04
C ASP A 169 -0.20 11.44 -6.55
N VAL A 170 0.76 10.59 -6.93
CA VAL A 170 0.80 9.16 -6.58
C VAL A 170 1.41 8.97 -5.20
N GLN A 171 0.78 8.10 -4.40
CA GLN A 171 1.24 7.76 -3.04
C GLN A 171 1.79 6.34 -2.99
N ASN A 172 1.06 5.38 -3.56
CA ASN A 172 1.44 3.97 -3.59
C ASN A 172 1.18 3.37 -4.97
N VAL A 173 2.01 2.42 -5.36
CA VAL A 173 1.86 1.62 -6.58
C VAL A 173 2.01 0.15 -6.21
N PHE A 174 0.99 -0.65 -6.48
CA PHE A 174 0.99 -2.09 -6.21
C PHE A 174 0.82 -2.85 -7.51
N HIS A 175 1.47 -4.01 -7.62
CA HIS A 175 1.39 -4.84 -8.82
C HIS A 175 1.48 -6.31 -8.51
N ASN A 176 1.06 -7.14 -9.48
CA ASN A 176 1.14 -8.58 -9.34
C ASN A 176 2.29 -9.23 -10.16
N MET A 177 3.28 -8.44 -10.57
CA MET A 177 4.54 -9.00 -11.09
C MET A 177 5.27 -9.68 -9.93
N GLU A 178 5.69 -10.93 -10.14
CA GLU A 178 6.43 -11.71 -9.13
C GLU A 178 7.76 -11.04 -8.80
N GLU A 179 8.11 -10.99 -7.51
CA GLU A 179 9.41 -10.48 -7.05
C GLU A 179 10.54 -11.47 -7.37
N GLU A 180 11.81 -11.04 -7.29
CA GLU A 180 12.97 -11.91 -7.58
C GLU A 180 13.45 -12.70 -6.36
#